data_AF-A0A1I3T6S0-F1
#
_entry.id   AF-A0A1I3T6S0-F1
#
_cell.length_a   1.000
_cell.length_b   1.000
_cell.length_c   1.000
_cell.angle_alpha   90.00
_cell.angle_beta   90.00
_cell.angle_gamma   90.00
#
_symmetry.space_group_name_H-M   'P 1'
#
loop_
_entity.id
_entity.type
_entity.pdbx_description
1 polymer ?
#
loop_
_entity_poly.entity_id
_entity_poly.type
_entity_poly.pdbx_seq_one_letter_code
_entity_poly.pdbx_strand_id
1 'polypeptide(L)'
;MRFSRQASLLALALAACGGTTPEVPADDARRAAVTAPSAAPGSRDEEDAYAACKARASGDATALTACADTAIAAAGRGVDSAEAAAAFRAALQQLGDAATAADGAAARATFAEAAVHAAQQRAALLSGAAQAAVASSDAAKPTDIWARSRALSCREHPVQRCSERYDALLPLLTLPPARASARAAPAPAAGLPLPGCDAIEASGKVGGALADAFYARYPKSLAGEASVEQLALDPAALDNIVRYLVCVAGATGYDPVVAENGLALFASKRHGAAAHHALSALARSIEPAAAAARRFNAQITGYLQGPR
;
A
#
# COMPACT_ATOMS: atom_id res chain seq x y z
N MET A 1 76.41 1.29 22.43
CA MET A 1 76.96 2.01 21.26
C MET A 1 76.00 3.13 20.86
N ARG A 2 76.54 4.13 20.16
CA ARG A 2 75.92 5.18 19.31
C ARG A 2 74.47 4.85 18.87
N PHE A 3 73.47 5.67 19.22
CA PHE A 3 73.11 7.02 18.71
C PHE A 3 72.40 7.05 17.34
N SER A 4 71.08 7.27 17.42
CA SER A 4 70.22 8.16 16.63
C SER A 4 70.51 8.51 15.17
N ARG A 5 69.45 8.38 14.35
CA ARG A 5 68.78 9.49 13.62
C ARG A 5 67.27 9.20 13.67
N GLN A 6 66.37 10.14 14.03
CA GLN A 6 66.05 11.44 13.41
C GLN A 6 65.43 11.27 12.01
N ALA A 7 64.38 12.00 11.61
CA ALA A 7 63.83 13.25 12.15
C ALA A 7 62.27 13.18 12.24
N SER A 8 61.61 13.71 13.28
CA SER A 8 61.17 15.12 13.44
C SER A 8 59.99 15.49 12.52
N LEU A 9 58.76 15.69 13.01
CA LEU A 9 58.21 16.76 13.89
C LEU A 9 57.61 17.94 13.09
N LEU A 10 56.35 18.27 13.40
CA LEU A 10 55.71 19.61 13.55
C LEU A 10 54.19 19.33 13.81
N ALA A 11 53.63 19.62 15.00
CA ALA A 11 53.06 20.92 15.46
C ALA A 11 51.65 21.20 14.87
N LEU A 12 50.66 21.82 15.53
CA LEU A 12 50.41 22.37 16.89
C LEU A 12 48.85 22.31 17.12
N ALA A 13 48.17 22.47 18.26
CA ALA A 13 48.43 22.78 19.69
C ALA A 13 47.53 21.85 20.57
N LEU A 14 47.47 21.79 21.92
CA LEU A 14 47.74 22.68 23.08
C LEU A 14 46.59 23.65 23.51
N ALA A 15 45.98 23.31 24.67
CA ALA A 15 45.17 24.12 25.61
C ALA A 15 43.79 24.70 25.20
N ALA A 16 42.72 24.29 25.91
CA ALA A 16 41.96 25.14 26.86
C ALA A 16 40.75 24.38 27.47
N CYS A 17 40.35 24.75 28.68
CA CYS A 17 39.10 24.28 29.31
C CYS A 17 37.99 25.35 29.19
N GLY A 18 36.73 24.91 29.15
CA GLY A 18 35.57 25.73 29.51
C GLY A 18 35.19 26.86 28.54
N GLY A 19 34.21 26.59 27.67
CA GLY A 19 33.55 27.61 26.87
C GLY A 19 32.12 27.18 26.52
N THR A 20 31.13 28.00 26.88
CA THR A 20 29.75 27.81 26.44
C THR A 20 29.68 27.99 24.92
N THR A 21 29.08 27.04 24.21
CA THR A 21 28.76 27.22 22.78
C THR A 21 27.87 28.46 22.62
N PRO A 22 28.17 29.37 21.66
CA PRO A 22 27.34 30.54 21.44
C PRO A 22 25.95 30.10 20.97
N GLU A 23 24.91 30.64 21.61
CA GLU A 23 23.54 30.50 21.17
C GLU A 23 23.38 31.20 19.82
N VAL A 24 23.18 30.43 18.75
CA VAL A 24 22.93 30.99 17.42
C VAL A 24 21.59 31.73 17.46
N PRO A 25 21.54 33.04 17.17
CA PRO A 25 20.31 33.80 17.29
C PRO A 25 19.25 33.23 16.35
N ALA A 26 18.06 32.98 16.90
CA ALA A 26 16.98 32.28 16.21
C ALA A 26 16.52 32.95 14.89
N ASP A 27 16.84 34.24 14.70
CA ASP A 27 16.55 34.97 13.47
C ASP A 27 17.40 34.56 12.26
N ASP A 28 18.64 34.06 12.44
CA ASP A 28 19.43 33.58 11.29
C ASP A 28 18.99 32.17 10.86
N ALA A 29 18.56 31.32 11.81
CA ALA A 29 17.85 30.08 11.50
C ALA A 29 16.51 30.35 10.79
N ARG A 30 15.76 31.39 11.20
CA ARG A 30 14.57 31.87 10.47
C ARG A 30 14.89 32.40 9.08
N ARG A 31 15.97 33.17 8.90
CA ARG A 31 16.38 33.66 7.57
C ARG A 31 16.70 32.51 6.63
N ALA A 32 17.42 31.49 7.08
CA ALA A 32 17.66 30.28 6.30
C ALA A 32 16.34 29.56 5.92
N ALA A 33 15.36 29.52 6.83
CA ALA A 33 14.03 28.97 6.55
C ALA A 33 13.18 29.84 5.59
N VAL A 34 13.52 31.11 5.40
CA VAL A 34 12.86 32.06 4.48
C VAL A 34 13.57 32.13 3.12
N THR A 35 14.83 31.71 3.01
CA THR A 35 15.58 31.65 1.74
C THR A 35 15.82 30.23 1.22
N ALA A 36 15.37 29.18 1.92
CA ALA A 36 15.17 27.87 1.33
C ALA A 36 14.20 28.01 0.14
N PRO A 37 14.57 27.57 -1.09
CA PRO A 37 13.67 27.68 -2.23
C PRO A 37 12.45 26.80 -1.97
N SER A 38 11.25 27.36 -2.16
CA SER A 38 10.02 26.58 -2.14
C SER A 38 10.12 25.45 -3.16
N ALA A 39 10.29 24.23 -2.68
CA ALA A 39 10.03 23.05 -3.49
C ALA A 39 8.60 23.18 -4.04
N ALA A 40 8.44 23.07 -5.36
CA ALA A 40 7.12 23.13 -5.97
C ALA A 40 6.24 22.00 -5.39
N PRO A 41 4.96 22.24 -5.05
CA PRO A 41 4.08 21.20 -4.55
C PRO A 41 4.05 20.01 -5.52
N GLY A 42 4.43 18.82 -5.03
CA GLY A 42 4.72 17.68 -5.92
C GLY A 42 6.14 17.66 -6.48
N SER A 43 7.17 18.03 -5.69
CA SER A 43 8.54 17.66 -6.01
C SER A 43 8.71 16.14 -5.89
N ARG A 44 9.68 15.57 -6.64
CA ARG A 44 9.97 14.13 -6.58
C ARG A 44 10.22 13.65 -5.15
N ASP A 45 10.90 14.46 -4.33
CA ASP A 45 11.23 14.13 -2.95
C ASP A 45 9.98 13.86 -2.08
N GLU A 46 8.82 14.48 -2.38
CA GLU A 46 7.56 14.21 -1.68
C GLU A 46 6.87 12.92 -2.19
N GLU A 47 6.98 12.62 -3.48
CA GLU A 47 6.48 11.38 -4.09
C GLU A 47 7.31 10.16 -3.63
N ASP A 48 8.64 10.30 -3.65
CA ASP A 48 9.60 9.32 -3.13
C ASP A 48 9.41 9.08 -1.62
N ALA A 49 9.11 10.13 -0.84
CA ALA A 49 8.80 9.99 0.59
C ALA A 49 7.52 9.18 0.85
N TYR A 50 6.46 9.39 0.07
CA TYR A 50 5.25 8.57 0.17
C TYR A 50 5.51 7.13 -0.29
N ALA A 51 6.22 6.92 -1.39
CA ALA A 51 6.60 5.59 -1.86
C ALA A 51 7.44 4.83 -0.83
N ALA A 52 8.42 5.48 -0.19
CA ALA A 52 9.22 4.91 0.89
C ALA A 52 8.42 4.67 2.18
N CYS A 53 7.31 5.39 2.40
CA CYS A 53 6.38 5.11 3.49
C CYS A 53 5.51 3.88 3.17
N LYS A 54 4.90 3.84 1.98
CA LYS A 54 4.09 2.73 1.44
C LYS A 54 4.87 1.41 1.44
N ALA A 55 6.14 1.44 1.02
CA ALA A 55 7.01 0.27 1.01
C ALA A 55 7.27 -0.29 2.44
N ARG A 56 7.44 0.58 3.44
CA ARG A 56 7.60 0.16 4.84
C ARG A 56 6.28 -0.34 5.46
N ALA A 57 5.16 0.27 5.10
CA ALA A 57 3.83 -0.14 5.57
C ALA A 57 3.47 -1.59 5.20
N SER A 58 4.09 -2.17 4.17
CA SER A 58 4.04 -3.61 3.87
C SER A 58 2.61 -4.19 3.68
N GLY A 59 1.65 -3.33 3.30
CA GLY A 59 0.24 -3.69 3.14
C GLY A 59 -0.64 -3.49 4.38
N ASP A 60 -0.09 -3.10 5.55
CA ASP A 60 -0.92 -2.76 6.71
C ASP A 60 -1.76 -1.50 6.44
N ALA A 61 -3.08 -1.65 6.52
CA ALA A 61 -4.01 -0.59 6.20
C ALA A 61 -3.90 0.63 7.15
N THR A 62 -3.48 0.44 8.39
CA THR A 62 -3.36 1.52 9.39
C THR A 62 -2.12 2.38 9.10
N ALA A 63 -0.98 1.74 8.83
CA ALA A 63 0.24 2.38 8.40
C ALA A 63 0.08 3.07 7.04
N LEU A 64 -0.66 2.46 6.11
CA LEU A 64 -0.99 3.08 4.82
C LEU A 64 -1.85 4.34 4.96
N THR A 65 -2.85 4.35 5.86
CA THR A 65 -3.59 5.57 6.21
C THR A 65 -2.66 6.63 6.80
N ALA A 66 -1.81 6.29 7.77
CA ALA A 66 -0.88 7.26 8.38
C ALA A 66 0.15 7.83 7.36
N CYS A 67 0.63 7.01 6.43
CA CYS A 67 1.44 7.45 5.29
C CYS A 67 0.67 8.41 4.39
N ALA A 68 -0.61 8.13 4.11
CA ALA A 68 -1.46 8.98 3.28
C ALA A 68 -1.78 10.32 3.95
N ASP A 69 -2.16 10.32 5.24
CA ASP A 69 -2.39 11.55 6.01
C ASP A 69 -1.16 12.46 5.99
N THR A 70 0.03 11.89 6.12
CA THR A 70 1.31 12.62 6.04
C THR A 70 1.53 13.24 4.65
N ALA A 71 1.23 12.50 3.57
CA ALA A 71 1.39 12.98 2.20
C ALA A 71 0.29 13.99 1.78
N ILE A 72 -0.95 13.83 2.27
CA ILE A 72 -2.05 14.79 2.07
C ILE A 72 -1.74 16.10 2.81
N ALA A 73 -1.24 16.01 4.05
CA ALA A 73 -0.79 17.17 4.81
C ALA A 73 0.42 17.85 4.14
N ALA A 74 1.32 17.08 3.51
CA ALA A 74 2.44 17.62 2.73
C ALA A 74 1.97 18.40 1.49
N ALA A 75 1.14 17.80 0.65
CA ALA A 75 0.63 18.41 -0.58
C ALA A 75 -0.18 19.70 -0.34
N GLY A 76 -0.78 19.87 0.84
CA GLY A 76 -1.47 21.11 1.23
C GLY A 76 -0.56 22.25 1.75
N ARG A 77 0.74 22.02 1.97
CA ARG A 77 1.63 23.04 2.57
C ARG A 77 1.82 24.22 1.64
N GLY A 78 1.43 25.41 2.10
CA GLY A 78 1.61 26.66 1.36
C GLY A 78 0.74 26.77 0.11
N VAL A 79 -0.25 25.88 -0.06
CA VAL A 79 -1.27 26.01 -1.11
C VAL A 79 -2.33 26.99 -0.64
N ASP A 80 -3.16 26.59 0.31
CA ASP A 80 -4.37 27.30 0.76
C ASP A 80 -4.40 27.54 2.27
N SER A 81 -5.43 28.25 2.78
CA SER A 81 -5.56 28.53 4.20
C SER A 81 -5.78 27.26 5.05
N ALA A 82 -5.45 27.36 6.35
CA ALA A 82 -5.70 26.28 7.30
C ALA A 82 -7.19 25.89 7.41
N GLU A 83 -8.14 26.80 7.13
CA GLU A 83 -9.57 26.46 7.05
C GLU A 83 -9.87 25.62 5.82
N ALA A 84 -9.41 26.05 4.64
CA ALA A 84 -9.62 25.34 3.38
C ALA A 84 -8.98 23.94 3.38
N ALA A 85 -7.76 23.82 3.92
CA ALA A 85 -7.05 22.55 4.06
C ALA A 85 -7.66 21.62 5.15
N ALA A 86 -8.29 22.18 6.19
CA ALA A 86 -9.09 21.40 7.14
C ALA A 86 -10.41 20.91 6.51
N ALA A 87 -11.09 21.76 5.75
CA ALA A 87 -12.32 21.39 5.04
C ALA A 87 -12.07 20.32 3.96
N PHE A 88 -10.93 20.35 3.28
CA PHE A 88 -10.52 19.29 2.35
C PHE A 88 -10.30 17.95 3.05
N ARG A 89 -9.57 17.92 4.17
CA ARG A 89 -9.39 16.69 4.96
C ARG A 89 -10.72 16.15 5.52
N ALA A 90 -11.64 17.03 5.93
CA ALA A 90 -12.98 16.61 6.36
C ALA A 90 -13.81 16.00 5.20
N ALA A 91 -13.66 16.52 3.98
CA ALA A 91 -14.31 15.95 2.79
C ALA A 91 -13.71 14.60 2.40
N LEU A 92 -12.37 14.45 2.48
CA LEU A 92 -11.69 13.16 2.29
C LEU A 92 -12.14 12.12 3.34
N GLN A 93 -12.22 12.50 4.62
CA GLN A 93 -12.69 11.61 5.68
C GLN A 93 -14.10 11.09 5.40
N GLN A 94 -15.05 11.97 5.05
CA GLN A 94 -16.43 11.56 4.74
C GLN A 94 -16.50 10.57 3.56
N LEU A 95 -15.69 10.79 2.51
CA LEU A 95 -15.63 9.89 1.35
C LEU A 95 -14.98 8.54 1.71
N GLY A 96 -13.96 8.56 2.57
CA GLY A 96 -13.31 7.37 3.10
C GLY A 96 -14.21 6.54 4.01
N ASP A 97 -14.92 7.17 4.95
CA ASP A 97 -15.89 6.49 5.82
C ASP A 97 -16.98 5.79 4.99
N ALA A 98 -17.50 6.47 3.96
CA ALA A 98 -18.50 5.92 3.05
C ALA A 98 -17.96 4.75 2.21
N ALA A 99 -16.74 4.84 1.68
CA ALA A 99 -16.13 3.77 0.89
C ALA A 99 -15.77 2.53 1.74
N THR A 100 -15.37 2.74 2.99
CA THR A 100 -14.79 1.69 3.84
C THR A 100 -15.83 0.94 4.68
N ALA A 101 -17.01 1.54 4.87
CA ALA A 101 -18.21 0.88 5.37
C ALA A 101 -18.71 -0.25 4.43
N ALA A 102 -18.34 -0.23 3.14
CA ALA A 102 -18.66 -1.29 2.19
C ALA A 102 -17.62 -2.44 2.20
N ASP A 103 -16.34 -2.09 2.00
CA ASP A 103 -15.32 -3.04 1.53
C ASP A 103 -14.07 -3.16 2.45
N GLY A 104 -14.13 -2.63 3.68
CA GLY A 104 -13.21 -3.03 4.76
C GLY A 104 -11.77 -2.48 4.69
N ALA A 105 -10.78 -3.35 4.87
CA ALA A 105 -9.36 -2.94 5.02
C ALA A 105 -8.67 -2.68 3.67
N ALA A 106 -8.94 -3.50 2.65
CA ALA A 106 -8.44 -3.26 1.29
C ALA A 106 -8.97 -1.95 0.72
N ALA A 107 -10.25 -1.64 0.96
CA ALA A 107 -10.83 -0.35 0.56
C ALA A 107 -10.22 0.85 1.28
N ARG A 108 -9.81 0.71 2.55
CA ARG A 108 -9.04 1.75 3.27
C ARG A 108 -7.71 2.03 2.58
N ALA A 109 -6.96 0.99 2.19
CA ALA A 109 -5.71 1.15 1.46
C ALA A 109 -5.91 1.83 0.09
N THR A 110 -6.84 1.34 -0.73
CA THR A 110 -7.10 1.92 -2.06
C THR A 110 -7.63 3.36 -1.97
N PHE A 111 -8.48 3.67 -0.99
CA PHE A 111 -8.95 5.04 -0.76
C PHE A 111 -7.80 5.95 -0.29
N ALA A 112 -6.91 5.48 0.59
CA ALA A 112 -5.76 6.24 1.06
C ALA A 112 -4.82 6.62 -0.10
N GLU A 113 -4.57 5.71 -1.04
CA GLU A 113 -3.79 6.01 -2.26
C GLU A 113 -4.49 7.03 -3.17
N ALA A 114 -5.81 6.87 -3.39
CA ALA A 114 -6.61 7.82 -4.16
C ALA A 114 -6.65 9.22 -3.51
N ALA A 115 -6.70 9.30 -2.19
CA ALA A 115 -6.72 10.54 -1.42
C ALA A 115 -5.39 11.32 -1.53
N VAL A 116 -4.25 10.63 -1.52
CA VAL A 116 -2.94 11.25 -1.82
C VAL A 116 -2.91 11.81 -3.23
N HIS A 117 -3.34 11.03 -4.22
CA HIS A 117 -3.34 11.48 -5.61
C HIS A 117 -4.27 12.68 -5.86
N ALA A 118 -5.46 12.68 -5.26
CA ALA A 118 -6.38 13.81 -5.32
C ALA A 118 -5.81 15.06 -4.61
N ALA A 119 -5.07 14.89 -3.50
CA ALA A 119 -4.40 16.00 -2.81
C ALA A 119 -3.27 16.61 -3.68
N GLN A 120 -2.48 15.79 -4.36
CA GLN A 120 -1.46 16.23 -5.31
C GLN A 120 -2.09 16.98 -6.50
N GLN A 121 -3.13 16.42 -7.12
CA GLN A 121 -3.84 17.09 -8.21
C GLN A 121 -4.50 18.41 -7.77
N ARG A 122 -5.05 18.46 -6.55
CA ARG A 122 -5.58 19.70 -5.93
C ARG A 122 -4.48 20.76 -5.78
N ALA A 123 -3.31 20.39 -5.28
CA ALA A 123 -2.17 21.31 -5.14
C ALA A 123 -1.72 21.86 -6.50
N ALA A 124 -1.61 21.00 -7.51
CA ALA A 124 -1.28 21.39 -8.89
C ALA A 124 -2.37 22.26 -9.54
N LEU A 125 -3.65 22.03 -9.23
CA LEU A 125 -4.78 22.85 -9.68
C LEU A 125 -4.73 24.26 -9.08
N LEU A 126 -4.61 24.36 -7.76
CA LEU A 126 -4.68 25.62 -7.02
C LEU A 126 -3.43 26.50 -7.22
N SER A 127 -2.26 25.89 -7.44
CA SER A 127 -1.03 26.59 -7.87
C SER A 127 -1.02 26.96 -9.37
N GLY A 128 -1.99 26.49 -10.16
CA GLY A 128 -2.08 26.72 -11.60
C GLY A 128 -1.13 25.87 -12.46
N ALA A 129 -0.33 24.99 -11.87
CA ALA A 129 0.61 24.11 -12.57
C ALA A 129 -0.09 23.01 -13.41
N ALA A 130 -1.27 22.55 -13.00
CA ALA A 130 -2.03 21.54 -13.72
C ALA A 130 -2.64 22.09 -15.02
N GLN A 131 -2.43 21.39 -16.13
CA GLN A 131 -3.18 21.62 -17.37
C GLN A 131 -4.62 21.09 -17.26
N ALA A 132 -5.47 21.41 -18.23
CA ALA A 132 -6.91 21.14 -18.15
C ALA A 132 -7.26 19.67 -18.48
N ALA A 133 -7.46 18.85 -17.45
CA ALA A 133 -8.26 17.64 -17.57
C ALA A 133 -9.73 18.01 -17.87
N VAL A 134 -10.35 17.33 -18.83
CA VAL A 134 -11.77 17.54 -19.18
C VAL A 134 -12.62 16.68 -18.25
N ALA A 135 -13.66 17.28 -17.65
CA ALA A 135 -14.57 16.56 -16.76
C ALA A 135 -15.35 15.48 -17.52
N SER A 136 -15.40 14.26 -16.95
CA SER A 136 -16.25 13.18 -17.45
C SER A 136 -17.72 13.42 -17.06
N SER A 137 -18.66 13.04 -17.93
CA SER A 137 -20.08 13.39 -17.78
C SER A 137 -20.81 12.67 -16.64
N ASP A 138 -20.33 11.50 -16.22
CA ASP A 138 -20.89 10.72 -15.11
C ASP A 138 -20.31 11.15 -13.74
N ALA A 139 -20.19 12.46 -13.52
CA ALA A 139 -19.63 13.00 -12.29
C ALA A 139 -20.51 12.66 -11.07
N ALA A 140 -19.89 12.07 -10.04
CA ALA A 140 -20.56 11.81 -8.77
C ALA A 140 -21.05 13.11 -8.12
N LYS A 141 -22.26 13.09 -7.54
CA LYS A 141 -22.84 14.29 -6.92
C LYS A 141 -22.00 14.73 -5.70
N PRO A 142 -21.51 15.98 -5.65
CA PRO A 142 -20.80 16.50 -4.48
C PRO A 142 -21.62 16.41 -3.20
N THR A 143 -20.97 16.09 -2.08
CA THR A 143 -21.55 16.28 -0.74
C THR A 143 -21.43 17.74 -0.29
N ASP A 144 -22.19 18.15 0.72
CA ASP A 144 -22.09 19.51 1.27
C ASP A 144 -20.70 19.82 1.85
N ILE A 145 -20.01 18.80 2.40
CA ILE A 145 -18.64 18.95 2.92
C ILE A 145 -17.65 19.18 1.76
N TRP A 146 -17.80 18.43 0.66
CA TRP A 146 -17.03 18.67 -0.56
C TRP A 146 -17.31 20.06 -1.16
N ALA A 147 -18.59 20.45 -1.24
CA ALA A 147 -19.00 21.75 -1.74
C ALA A 147 -18.43 22.91 -0.90
N ARG A 148 -18.35 22.77 0.43
CA ARG A 148 -17.66 23.72 1.32
C ARG A 148 -16.16 23.75 1.06
N SER A 149 -15.51 22.59 0.96
CA SER A 149 -14.06 22.50 0.68
C SER A 149 -13.69 23.20 -0.63
N ARG A 150 -14.44 22.92 -1.70
CA ARG A 150 -14.36 23.59 -3.00
C ARG A 150 -14.56 25.10 -2.89
N ALA A 151 -15.59 25.55 -2.17
CA ALA A 151 -15.92 26.97 -2.04
C ALA A 151 -14.83 27.77 -1.31
N LEU A 152 -14.22 27.22 -0.26
CA LEU A 152 -13.08 27.84 0.43
C LEU A 152 -11.85 27.90 -0.48
N SER A 153 -11.49 26.77 -1.10
CA SER A 153 -10.32 26.66 -2.00
C SER A 153 -10.42 27.63 -3.18
N CYS A 154 -11.56 27.67 -3.88
CA CYS A 154 -11.76 28.51 -5.07
C CYS A 154 -12.03 29.99 -4.75
N ARG A 155 -12.26 30.35 -3.48
CA ARG A 155 -12.27 31.75 -3.02
C ARG A 155 -10.85 32.31 -2.89
N GLU A 156 -9.91 31.47 -2.46
CA GLU A 156 -8.52 31.84 -2.22
C GLU A 156 -7.66 31.76 -3.49
N HIS A 157 -8.04 30.90 -4.45
CA HIS A 157 -7.33 30.71 -5.71
C HIS A 157 -8.21 31.09 -6.93
N PRO A 158 -7.96 32.22 -7.62
CA PRO A 158 -8.74 32.69 -8.76
C PRO A 158 -8.43 31.93 -10.08
N VAL A 159 -8.41 30.60 -10.01
CA VAL A 159 -8.13 29.71 -11.13
C VAL A 159 -9.35 29.62 -12.05
N GLN A 160 -9.15 29.74 -13.37
CA GLN A 160 -10.26 29.60 -14.33
C GLN A 160 -10.96 28.25 -14.17
N ARG A 161 -12.30 28.30 -14.11
CA ARG A 161 -13.19 27.14 -13.91
C ARG A 161 -12.85 26.32 -12.65
N CYS A 162 -12.29 26.95 -11.60
CA CYS A 162 -11.82 26.27 -10.38
C CYS A 162 -12.83 25.24 -9.83
N SER A 163 -14.10 25.61 -9.65
CA SER A 163 -15.14 24.71 -9.13
C SER A 163 -15.26 23.42 -9.94
N GLU A 164 -15.36 23.53 -11.27
CA GLU A 164 -15.48 22.38 -12.19
C GLU A 164 -14.22 21.50 -12.17
N ARG A 165 -13.04 22.13 -12.17
CA ARG A 165 -11.75 21.43 -12.08
C ARG A 165 -11.57 20.73 -10.74
N TYR A 166 -12.12 21.29 -9.67
CA TYR A 166 -12.10 20.72 -8.32
C TYR A 166 -13.06 19.54 -8.23
N ASP A 167 -14.27 19.67 -8.76
CA ASP A 167 -15.23 18.55 -8.83
C ASP A 167 -14.77 17.42 -9.75
N ALA A 168 -13.92 17.70 -10.75
CA ALA A 168 -13.22 16.68 -11.53
C ALA A 168 -12.22 15.81 -10.72
N LEU A 169 -11.96 16.15 -9.45
CA LEU A 169 -11.23 15.28 -8.51
C LEU A 169 -12.14 14.23 -7.84
N LEU A 170 -13.47 14.44 -7.79
CA LEU A 170 -14.40 13.48 -7.18
C LEU A 170 -14.33 12.09 -7.82
N PRO A 171 -14.27 11.92 -9.16
CA PRO A 171 -14.11 10.60 -9.80
C PRO A 171 -12.86 9.82 -9.38
N LEU A 172 -11.83 10.47 -8.83
CA LEU A 172 -10.64 9.80 -8.29
C LEU A 172 -10.93 9.19 -6.91
N LEU A 173 -11.75 9.89 -6.11
CA LEU A 173 -12.04 9.58 -4.70
C LEU A 173 -13.26 8.68 -4.55
N THR A 174 -14.24 8.81 -5.45
CA THR A 174 -15.26 7.78 -5.64
C THR A 174 -14.60 6.59 -6.31
N LEU A 175 -14.03 5.71 -5.47
CA LEU A 175 -13.98 4.28 -5.76
C LEU A 175 -15.29 3.91 -6.47
N PRO A 176 -15.25 3.34 -7.69
CA PRO A 176 -16.48 2.92 -8.36
C PRO A 176 -17.17 1.96 -7.40
N PRO A 177 -18.44 2.21 -7.00
CA PRO A 177 -19.08 1.42 -5.95
C PRO A 177 -18.97 -0.04 -6.37
N ALA A 178 -18.28 -0.85 -5.57
CA ALA A 178 -17.88 -2.21 -5.93
C ALA A 178 -19.14 -2.95 -6.35
N ARG A 179 -19.33 -3.09 -7.68
CA ARG A 179 -20.68 -3.11 -8.30
C ARG A 179 -21.55 -4.02 -7.47
N ALA A 180 -22.57 -3.47 -6.79
CA ALA A 180 -23.40 -4.21 -5.85
C ALA A 180 -24.00 -5.39 -6.58
N SER A 181 -23.37 -6.57 -6.42
CA SER A 181 -23.15 -7.40 -7.61
C SER A 181 -24.46 -8.00 -8.05
N ALA A 182 -24.91 -7.57 -9.24
CA ALA A 182 -26.13 -8.00 -9.91
C ALA A 182 -26.00 -9.45 -10.40
N ARG A 183 -25.80 -10.33 -9.41
CA ARG A 183 -25.44 -11.75 -9.45
C ARG A 183 -24.65 -12.15 -10.68
N ALA A 184 -23.53 -11.46 -10.93
CA ALA A 184 -22.58 -11.83 -11.97
C ALA A 184 -22.23 -13.31 -11.78
N ALA A 185 -22.41 -14.11 -12.83
CA ALA A 185 -22.12 -15.53 -12.78
C ALA A 185 -20.64 -15.70 -12.38
N PRO A 186 -20.33 -16.53 -11.36
CA PRO A 186 -18.99 -16.58 -10.79
C PRO A 186 -18.00 -17.00 -11.87
N ALA A 187 -16.93 -16.23 -12.05
CA ALA A 187 -16.06 -16.36 -13.21
C ALA A 187 -15.24 -17.67 -13.11
N PRO A 188 -15.12 -18.47 -14.19
CA PRO A 188 -14.32 -19.69 -14.15
C PRO A 188 -12.86 -19.36 -13.83
N ALA A 189 -12.28 -20.12 -12.90
CA ALA A 189 -10.90 -19.92 -12.47
C ALA A 189 -9.89 -20.39 -13.55
N ALA A 190 -9.52 -19.47 -14.44
CA ALA A 190 -8.49 -19.69 -15.44
C ALA A 190 -7.14 -20.06 -14.79
N GLY A 191 -6.45 -21.04 -15.39
CA GLY A 191 -5.16 -21.54 -14.89
C GLY A 191 -5.25 -22.73 -13.92
N LEU A 192 -6.44 -23.30 -13.71
CA LEU A 192 -6.63 -24.57 -13.01
C LEU A 192 -6.79 -25.75 -14.00
N PRO A 193 -6.45 -27.00 -13.61
CA PRO A 193 -5.83 -27.39 -12.35
C PRO A 193 -4.33 -27.05 -12.28
N LEU A 194 -3.86 -26.84 -11.06
CA LEU A 194 -2.44 -26.66 -10.74
C LEU A 194 -1.72 -28.01 -10.59
N PRO A 195 -0.40 -28.09 -10.83
CA PRO A 195 0.36 -29.34 -10.73
C PRO A 195 0.31 -29.99 -9.35
N GLY A 196 0.26 -31.32 -9.27
CA GLY A 196 0.45 -32.05 -8.01
C GLY A 196 1.90 -32.03 -7.51
N CYS A 197 2.12 -32.50 -6.28
CA CYS A 197 3.45 -32.61 -5.67
C CYS A 197 4.46 -33.30 -6.60
N ASP A 198 4.09 -34.45 -7.15
CA ASP A 198 4.92 -35.29 -8.02
C ASP A 198 5.41 -34.52 -9.26
N ALA A 199 4.57 -33.63 -9.81
CA ALA A 199 4.89 -32.79 -10.96
C ALA A 199 5.69 -31.53 -10.60
N ILE A 200 5.71 -31.13 -9.33
CA ILE A 200 6.63 -30.11 -8.79
C ILE A 200 8.00 -30.75 -8.56
N GLU A 201 8.04 -31.92 -7.92
CA GLU A 201 9.28 -32.68 -7.66
C GLU A 201 9.98 -33.08 -8.96
N ALA A 202 9.25 -33.68 -9.92
CA ALA A 202 9.77 -34.03 -11.23
C ALA A 202 10.22 -32.82 -12.09
N SER A 203 9.92 -31.58 -11.68
CA SER A 203 10.44 -30.38 -12.35
C SER A 203 11.89 -30.05 -11.96
N GLY A 204 12.42 -30.66 -10.89
CA GLY A 204 13.79 -30.45 -10.38
C GLY A 204 14.05 -29.05 -9.83
N LYS A 205 13.03 -28.19 -9.71
CA LYS A 205 13.16 -26.81 -9.26
C LYS A 205 13.17 -26.72 -7.74
N VAL A 206 14.15 -25.99 -7.20
CA VAL A 206 14.33 -25.74 -5.76
C VAL A 206 14.61 -24.27 -5.48
N GLY A 207 14.28 -23.81 -4.27
CA GLY A 207 14.53 -22.43 -3.83
C GLY A 207 13.91 -21.38 -4.76
N GLY A 208 14.67 -20.32 -5.07
CA GLY A 208 14.20 -19.21 -5.92
C GLY A 208 13.66 -19.64 -7.28
N ALA A 209 14.27 -20.62 -7.94
CA ALA A 209 13.79 -21.12 -9.24
C ALA A 209 12.40 -21.80 -9.15
N LEU A 210 12.01 -22.29 -7.98
CA LEU A 210 10.66 -22.77 -7.68
C LEU A 210 9.72 -21.62 -7.29
N ALA A 211 10.19 -20.61 -6.56
CA ALA A 211 9.43 -19.40 -6.25
C ALA A 211 9.06 -18.61 -7.53
N ASP A 212 9.97 -18.48 -8.50
CA ASP A 212 9.69 -17.91 -9.82
C ASP A 212 8.64 -18.72 -10.59
N ALA A 213 8.75 -20.05 -10.54
CA ALA A 213 7.80 -20.96 -11.17
C ALA A 213 6.41 -20.92 -10.50
N PHE A 214 6.36 -20.64 -9.20
CA PHE A 214 5.13 -20.36 -8.47
C PHE A 214 4.55 -19.01 -8.89
N TYR A 215 5.32 -17.92 -8.86
CA TYR A 215 4.87 -16.59 -9.28
C TYR A 215 4.36 -16.54 -10.72
N ALA A 216 4.95 -17.30 -11.64
CA ALA A 216 4.54 -17.37 -13.04
C ALA A 216 3.29 -18.24 -13.27
N ARG A 217 2.96 -19.16 -12.35
CA ARG A 217 1.90 -20.17 -12.53
C ARG A 217 0.69 -19.98 -11.63
N TYR A 218 0.86 -19.45 -10.43
CA TYR A 218 -0.24 -19.23 -9.48
C TYR A 218 -1.14 -18.09 -9.99
N PRO A 219 -2.45 -18.35 -10.25
CA PRO A 219 -3.36 -17.35 -10.78
C PRO A 219 -3.43 -16.11 -9.90
N LYS A 220 -3.21 -14.92 -10.47
CA LYS A 220 -3.24 -13.65 -9.71
C LYS A 220 -4.59 -13.35 -9.07
N SER A 221 -5.67 -13.88 -9.65
CA SER A 221 -7.02 -13.87 -9.09
C SER A 221 -7.19 -14.67 -7.80
N LEU A 222 -6.25 -15.58 -7.47
CA LEU A 222 -6.20 -16.30 -6.19
C LEU A 222 -5.34 -15.60 -5.11
N ALA A 223 -4.57 -14.58 -5.48
CA ALA A 223 -3.70 -13.84 -4.58
C ALA A 223 -4.33 -12.57 -3.98
N GLY A 224 -5.54 -12.19 -4.40
CA GLY A 224 -6.25 -11.00 -3.89
C GLY A 224 -7.67 -11.33 -3.42
N GLU A 225 -8.02 -10.93 -2.19
CA GLU A 225 -9.29 -11.24 -1.51
C GLU A 225 -10.51 -10.95 -2.40
N ALA A 226 -10.62 -9.70 -2.90
CA ALA A 226 -11.73 -9.26 -3.74
C ALA A 226 -11.84 -10.01 -5.08
N SER A 227 -10.77 -10.67 -5.55
CA SER A 227 -10.80 -11.54 -6.74
C SER A 227 -11.26 -12.95 -6.39
N VAL A 228 -10.78 -13.52 -5.27
CA VAL A 228 -11.20 -14.85 -4.77
C VAL A 228 -12.71 -14.89 -4.52
N GLU A 229 -13.29 -13.81 -4.00
CA GLU A 229 -14.75 -13.67 -3.79
C GLU A 229 -15.59 -13.64 -5.09
N GLN A 230 -14.95 -13.59 -6.27
CA GLN A 230 -15.65 -13.61 -7.57
C GLN A 230 -15.47 -14.94 -8.33
N LEU A 231 -14.45 -15.75 -8.03
CA LEU A 231 -14.14 -17.00 -8.75
C LEU A 231 -15.12 -18.16 -8.48
N ALA A 232 -15.53 -18.86 -9.53
CA ALA A 232 -16.14 -20.19 -9.41
C ALA A 232 -15.06 -21.22 -9.03
N LEU A 233 -14.95 -21.50 -7.73
CA LEU A 233 -14.15 -22.60 -7.19
C LEU A 233 -15.11 -23.65 -6.62
N ASP A 234 -15.06 -24.86 -7.17
CA ASP A 234 -15.72 -26.03 -6.60
C ASP A 234 -14.81 -26.75 -5.58
N PRO A 235 -15.29 -27.76 -4.83
CA PRO A 235 -14.49 -28.45 -3.83
C PRO A 235 -13.23 -29.15 -4.37
N ALA A 236 -13.22 -29.61 -5.63
CA ALA A 236 -12.06 -30.25 -6.24
C ALA A 236 -11.02 -29.21 -6.71
N ALA A 237 -11.48 -28.06 -7.22
CA ALA A 237 -10.62 -26.91 -7.47
C ALA A 237 -9.94 -26.42 -6.18
N LEU A 238 -10.69 -26.32 -5.08
CA LEU A 238 -10.15 -25.91 -3.77
C LEU A 238 -9.13 -26.90 -3.22
N ASP A 239 -9.42 -28.21 -3.25
CA ASP A 239 -8.47 -29.25 -2.83
C ASP A 239 -7.18 -29.23 -3.69
N ASN A 240 -7.31 -29.07 -5.01
CA ASN A 240 -6.17 -28.93 -5.92
C ASN A 240 -5.29 -27.70 -5.61
N ILE A 241 -5.88 -26.53 -5.37
CA ILE A 241 -5.13 -25.31 -5.02
C ILE A 241 -4.43 -25.46 -3.66
N VAL A 242 -5.14 -25.99 -2.66
CA VAL A 242 -4.59 -26.20 -1.31
C VAL A 242 -3.44 -27.22 -1.34
N ARG A 243 -3.59 -28.32 -2.08
CA ARG A 243 -2.51 -29.28 -2.33
C ARG A 243 -1.31 -28.62 -2.99
N TYR A 244 -1.52 -27.85 -4.08
CA TYR A 244 -0.45 -27.12 -4.76
C TYR A 244 0.32 -26.19 -3.83
N LEU A 245 -0.39 -25.36 -3.03
CA LEU A 245 0.22 -24.46 -2.06
C LEU A 245 1.06 -25.23 -1.02
N VAL A 246 0.55 -26.35 -0.50
CA VAL A 246 1.29 -27.21 0.45
C VAL A 246 2.52 -27.84 -0.20
N CYS A 247 2.41 -28.34 -1.43
CA CYS A 247 3.53 -28.95 -2.16
C CYS A 247 4.65 -27.92 -2.41
N VAL A 248 4.30 -26.73 -2.89
CA VAL A 248 5.28 -25.64 -3.13
C VAL A 248 5.87 -25.16 -1.82
N ALA A 249 5.07 -24.88 -0.78
CA ALA A 249 5.58 -24.45 0.52
C ALA A 249 6.52 -25.48 1.16
N GLY A 250 6.22 -26.78 1.05
CA GLY A 250 7.13 -27.84 1.50
C GLY A 250 8.47 -27.80 0.76
N ALA A 251 8.44 -27.69 -0.56
CA ALA A 251 9.63 -27.71 -1.42
C ALA A 251 10.44 -26.40 -1.44
N THR A 252 9.86 -25.25 -1.08
CA THR A 252 10.60 -23.99 -0.88
C THR A 252 11.16 -23.81 0.54
N GLY A 253 10.86 -24.71 1.47
CA GLY A 253 11.27 -24.57 2.87
C GLY A 253 10.38 -23.64 3.70
N TYR A 254 9.11 -23.50 3.31
CA TYR A 254 8.06 -22.65 3.90
C TYR A 254 8.26 -21.16 3.66
N ASP A 255 8.71 -20.82 2.45
CA ASP A 255 8.87 -19.44 1.95
C ASP A 255 7.60 -18.60 2.23
N PRO A 256 7.73 -17.46 2.96
CA PRO A 256 6.66 -16.49 3.23
C PRO A 256 5.77 -16.18 2.02
N VAL A 257 6.38 -16.02 0.84
CA VAL A 257 5.69 -15.65 -0.42
C VAL A 257 4.56 -16.62 -0.76
N VAL A 258 4.74 -17.92 -0.50
CA VAL A 258 3.75 -18.96 -0.84
C VAL A 258 2.55 -18.88 0.09
N ALA A 259 2.78 -18.58 1.38
CA ALA A 259 1.72 -18.38 2.35
C ALA A 259 0.97 -17.06 2.12
N GLU A 260 1.68 -15.99 1.81
CA GLU A 260 1.12 -14.65 1.53
C GLU A 260 0.24 -14.65 0.28
N ASN A 261 0.71 -15.24 -0.83
CA ASN A 261 -0.11 -15.40 -2.05
C ASN A 261 -1.26 -16.40 -1.84
N GLY A 262 -1.13 -17.35 -0.92
CA GLY A 262 -2.21 -18.25 -0.51
C GLY A 262 -3.25 -17.59 0.42
N LEU A 263 -2.89 -16.52 1.13
CA LEU A 263 -3.66 -15.99 2.26
C LEU A 263 -5.07 -15.54 1.85
N ALA A 264 -5.21 -14.91 0.69
CA ALA A 264 -6.49 -14.46 0.14
C ALA A 264 -7.51 -15.60 -0.04
N LEU A 265 -7.05 -16.83 -0.29
CA LEU A 265 -7.92 -18.01 -0.39
C LEU A 265 -8.46 -18.44 0.98
N PHE A 266 -7.62 -18.41 2.02
CA PHE A 266 -7.99 -18.81 3.38
C PHE A 266 -8.77 -17.74 4.14
N ALA A 267 -8.49 -16.46 3.88
CA ALA A 267 -9.24 -15.31 4.41
C ALA A 267 -10.63 -15.14 3.75
N SER A 268 -10.88 -15.79 2.61
CA SER A 268 -12.13 -15.65 1.86
C SER A 268 -13.36 -16.04 2.70
N LYS A 269 -14.36 -15.16 2.71
CA LYS A 269 -15.67 -15.34 3.36
C LYS A 269 -16.45 -16.49 2.73
N ARG A 270 -16.33 -16.68 1.40
CA ARG A 270 -17.02 -17.73 0.65
C ARG A 270 -16.24 -19.04 0.56
N HIS A 271 -14.92 -18.97 0.36
CA HIS A 271 -14.07 -20.13 0.05
C HIS A 271 -13.16 -20.58 1.20
N GLY A 272 -12.84 -19.70 2.14
CA GLY A 272 -11.84 -19.93 3.18
C GLY A 272 -12.16 -21.10 4.11
N ALA A 273 -13.43 -21.27 4.50
CA ALA A 273 -13.87 -22.40 5.31
C ALA A 273 -13.63 -23.76 4.62
N ALA A 274 -13.86 -23.83 3.30
CA ALA A 274 -13.63 -25.03 2.50
C ALA A 274 -12.13 -25.27 2.23
N ALA A 275 -11.36 -24.20 1.98
CA ALA A 275 -9.90 -24.28 1.86
C ALA A 275 -9.24 -24.75 3.17
N HIS A 276 -9.64 -24.21 4.33
CA HIS A 276 -9.21 -24.68 5.64
C HIS A 276 -9.65 -26.13 5.92
N HIS A 277 -10.83 -26.55 5.47
CA HIS A 277 -11.26 -27.94 5.59
C HIS A 277 -10.37 -28.88 4.77
N ALA A 278 -10.09 -28.56 3.51
CA ALA A 278 -9.18 -29.34 2.66
C ALA A 278 -7.76 -29.40 3.26
N LEU A 279 -7.23 -28.27 3.73
CA LEU A 279 -5.90 -28.22 4.36
C LEU A 279 -5.87 -29.07 5.65
N SER A 280 -6.93 -29.02 6.44
CA SER A 280 -7.09 -29.84 7.66
C SER A 280 -7.26 -31.33 7.36
N ALA A 281 -7.91 -31.69 6.25
CA ALA A 281 -8.02 -33.07 5.79
C ALA A 281 -6.66 -33.61 5.34
N LEU A 282 -5.94 -32.87 4.50
CA LEU A 282 -4.59 -33.22 4.03
C LEU A 282 -3.61 -33.34 5.21
N ALA A 283 -3.66 -32.42 6.18
CA ALA A 283 -2.85 -32.44 7.40
C ALA A 283 -3.11 -33.65 8.32
N ARG A 284 -4.28 -34.30 8.22
CA ARG A 284 -4.65 -35.53 8.93
C ARG A 284 -4.50 -36.80 8.07
N SER A 285 -4.17 -36.67 6.79
CA SER A 285 -4.01 -37.81 5.89
C SER A 285 -2.72 -38.61 6.15
N ILE A 286 -2.61 -39.77 5.52
CA ILE A 286 -1.39 -40.60 5.47
C ILE A 286 -0.49 -40.25 4.27
N GLU A 287 -0.85 -39.24 3.48
CA GLU A 287 -0.12 -38.86 2.27
C GLU A 287 1.25 -38.20 2.59
N PRO A 288 2.25 -38.27 1.70
CA PRO A 288 3.55 -37.60 1.91
C PRO A 288 3.43 -36.10 2.23
N ALA A 289 2.46 -35.42 1.60
CA ALA A 289 2.17 -34.01 1.82
C ALA A 289 1.60 -33.67 3.22
N ALA A 290 1.14 -34.65 4.01
CA ALA A 290 0.48 -34.41 5.29
C ALA A 290 1.37 -33.69 6.32
N ALA A 291 2.69 -33.95 6.30
CA ALA A 291 3.64 -33.26 7.16
C ALA A 291 3.80 -31.77 6.77
N ALA A 292 3.84 -31.49 5.46
CA ALA A 292 3.87 -30.12 4.94
C ALA A 292 2.56 -29.38 5.22
N ALA A 293 1.41 -30.05 5.05
CA ALA A 293 0.09 -29.49 5.34
C ALA A 293 -0.06 -29.07 6.81
N ARG A 294 0.46 -29.87 7.77
CA ARG A 294 0.46 -29.49 9.20
C ARG A 294 1.23 -28.20 9.47
N ARG A 295 2.43 -28.05 8.88
CA ARG A 295 3.28 -26.86 9.09
C ARG A 295 2.78 -25.63 8.31
N PHE A 296 2.28 -25.82 7.09
CA PHE A 296 1.64 -24.75 6.32
C PHE A 296 0.33 -24.26 6.98
N ASN A 297 -0.46 -25.17 7.57
CA ASN A 297 -1.63 -24.78 8.36
C ASN A 297 -1.25 -23.92 9.58
N ALA A 298 -0.17 -24.25 10.29
CA ALA A 298 0.34 -23.41 11.37
C ALA A 298 0.81 -22.03 10.88
N GLN A 299 1.48 -21.97 9.72
CA GLN A 299 1.92 -20.73 9.08
C GLN A 299 0.72 -19.83 8.69
N ILE A 300 -0.26 -20.35 7.95
CA ILE A 300 -1.49 -19.64 7.58
C ILE A 300 -2.28 -19.20 8.82
N THR A 301 -2.39 -20.05 9.85
CA THR A 301 -3.06 -19.69 11.12
C THR A 301 -2.33 -18.54 11.83
N GLY A 302 -1.00 -18.48 11.76
CA GLY A 302 -0.21 -17.37 12.28
C GLY A 302 -0.48 -16.06 11.55
N TYR A 303 -0.41 -16.06 10.21
CA TYR A 303 -0.73 -14.86 9.41
C TYR A 303 -2.16 -14.34 9.66
N LEU A 304 -3.15 -15.22 9.71
CA LEU A 304 -4.56 -14.85 9.95
C LEU A 304 -4.85 -14.35 11.37
N GLN A 305 -3.97 -14.62 12.35
CA GLN A 305 -4.07 -14.08 13.71
C GLN A 305 -3.29 -12.78 13.90
N GLY A 306 -2.42 -12.42 12.97
CA GLY A 306 -1.55 -11.25 13.05
C GLY A 306 -0.44 -11.38 14.11
N PRO A 307 0.44 -10.35 14.23
CA PRO A 307 1.35 -10.24 15.37
C PRO A 307 0.57 -10.06 16.68
N ARG A 308 1.04 -10.72 17.73
CA ARG A 308 0.50 -10.63 19.11
C ARG A 308 1.45 -9.86 20.01
#